data_AF-A0A536C526-F1
#
_entry.id   AF-A0A536C526-F1
#
_cell.length_a   1.000
_cell.length_b   1.000
_cell.length_c   1.000
_cell.angle_alpha   90.00
_cell.angle_beta   90.00
_cell.angle_gamma   90.00
#
_symmetry.space_group_name_H-M   'P 1'
#
loop_
_entity.id
_entity.type
_entity.pdbx_description
1 polymer ?
#
loop_
_entity_poly.entity_id
_entity_poly.type
_entity_poly.pdbx_seq_one_letter_code
_entity_poly.pdbx_strand_id
1 'polypeptide(L)'
;MAQALVRFLANQYVERDGIEQRFFAGCWGIFGHGNVGGIGQALHERPDDLRYFQARNEQAMVHAAHGYAKMRDRLATFACTTSIGPGATNMVTGAAAATVNRIPVLLLPGDVFASRAPDPVLQQLEVPWAGDVSVNDVFRPVSRYFDRILRPEQIVPAALAAMRVLTSPSDTGAVTIALPQDVQAEAFDVPDDFLARRTWHIERRVPEAAALVRAAERIGTARRPLIVAGGGVIYSGAAESLRTWVDATGIPVAETQAGKGALPFDHPLALGALGVTGTSAANRVAREADLVIGIGTRWTDFTTASKTAFQDRDVRFINVNVAELDAQKHAGVALVGDARAAIDALAGWSYTVEPAYREKVGRLVREWSKEVDRLYSLGHAPLPAQSEVIGAVNDAAGPRDVVVCAAGSLPGDLHKLWRTRDVKGYHVEYGFSTMGYEIAGGLGVKMAAPDREVFVLVGDGSYLMLAQELVTAIQEGIKIVVVVVDNHGYASIGSLSRSLGSQGFGTHYRYRKAGSLGLDREGPQGDTLPIDLAANAASLGAVAEPVRTIAELRAALARARRAERPYVITIETDRYESVPAYESWWEVAPAEVSGLAEVRAARDEYEVGRKRARRHLRPPE
;
A
#
# COMPACT_ATOMS: atom_id res chain seq x y z
N MET A 1 29.57 -5.36 18.30
CA MET A 1 28.25 -4.72 18.49
C MET A 1 27.19 -5.38 17.61
N ALA A 2 27.45 -5.59 16.30
CA ALA A 2 26.48 -6.17 15.36
C ALA A 2 25.89 -7.52 15.81
N GLN A 3 26.69 -8.41 16.40
CA GLN A 3 26.23 -9.68 16.96
C GLN A 3 25.19 -9.51 18.07
N ALA A 4 25.38 -8.54 18.96
CA ALA A 4 24.41 -8.23 20.00
C ALA A 4 23.10 -7.71 19.41
N LEU A 5 23.15 -6.88 18.35
CA LEU A 5 21.96 -6.42 17.66
C LEU A 5 21.19 -7.58 17.00
N VAL A 6 21.87 -8.48 16.28
CA VAL A 6 21.21 -9.65 15.65
C VAL A 6 20.53 -10.53 16.70
N ARG A 7 21.21 -10.80 17.82
CA ARG A 7 20.65 -11.56 18.95
C ARG A 7 19.47 -10.84 19.60
N PHE A 8 19.57 -9.51 19.79
CA PHE A 8 18.46 -8.70 20.27
C PHE A 8 17.24 -8.86 19.36
N LEU A 9 17.40 -8.67 18.05
CA LEU A 9 16.30 -8.79 17.07
C LEU A 9 15.67 -10.19 17.05
N ALA A 10 16.48 -11.25 17.19
CA ALA A 10 15.99 -12.63 17.26
C ALA A 10 15.09 -12.90 18.48
N ASN A 11 15.26 -12.12 19.55
CA ASN A 11 14.56 -12.26 20.82
C ASN A 11 13.39 -11.28 21.01
N GLN A 12 12.91 -10.65 19.93
CA GLN A 12 11.75 -9.76 19.98
C GLN A 12 10.46 -10.46 19.56
N TYR A 13 9.46 -10.39 20.43
CA TYR A 13 8.12 -10.95 20.25
C TYR A 13 7.07 -9.86 20.43
N VAL A 14 5.90 -10.04 19.83
CA VAL A 14 4.73 -9.22 20.09
C VAL A 14 3.59 -10.09 20.58
N GLU A 15 2.72 -9.52 21.40
CA GLU A 15 1.51 -10.19 21.87
C GLU A 15 0.30 -9.28 21.66
N ARG A 16 -0.78 -9.86 21.12
CA ARG A 16 -2.09 -9.24 21.02
C ARG A 16 -3.17 -10.30 21.25
N ASP A 17 -4.14 -10.01 22.10
CA ASP A 17 -5.27 -10.90 22.44
C ASP A 17 -4.83 -12.28 22.98
N GLY A 18 -3.74 -12.33 23.75
CA GLY A 18 -3.14 -13.54 24.29
C GLY A 18 -2.33 -14.35 23.26
N ILE A 19 -2.24 -13.89 22.02
CA ILE A 19 -1.49 -14.58 20.95
C ILE A 19 -0.12 -13.93 20.82
N GLU A 20 0.91 -14.67 21.22
CA GLU A 20 2.30 -14.26 21.08
C GLU A 20 2.93 -14.80 19.78
N GLN A 21 3.75 -13.99 19.12
CA GLN A 21 4.54 -14.40 17.98
C GLN A 21 5.86 -13.64 17.88
N ARG A 22 6.83 -14.21 17.17
CA ARG A 22 8.10 -13.56 16.88
C ARG A 22 7.89 -12.37 15.93
N PHE A 23 8.53 -11.24 16.23
CA PHE A 23 8.34 -10.01 15.47
C PHE A 23 9.17 -9.97 14.18
N PHE A 24 10.47 -10.28 14.25
CA PHE A 24 11.33 -10.29 13.06
C PHE A 24 11.40 -11.67 12.43
N ALA A 25 10.92 -11.78 11.18
CA ALA A 25 10.94 -13.02 10.40
C ALA A 25 12.31 -13.31 9.76
N GLY A 26 13.20 -12.32 9.68
CA GLY A 26 14.52 -12.44 9.08
C GLY A 26 15.17 -11.08 8.84
N CYS A 27 16.28 -11.09 8.12
CA CYS A 27 16.99 -9.91 7.64
C CYS A 27 17.24 -10.02 6.13
N TRP A 28 16.76 -9.04 5.38
CA TRP A 28 17.15 -8.85 3.98
C TRP A 28 18.46 -8.10 3.88
N GLY A 29 19.26 -8.37 2.85
CA GLY A 29 20.35 -7.46 2.54
C GLY A 29 21.11 -7.73 1.26
N ILE A 30 21.80 -6.69 0.84
CA ILE A 30 22.90 -6.76 -0.13
C ILE A 30 24.16 -6.36 0.64
N PHE A 31 25.17 -7.24 0.61
CA PHE A 31 26.40 -7.02 1.35
C PHE A 31 27.41 -6.23 0.52
N GLY A 32 28.02 -5.24 1.15
CA GLY A 32 29.19 -4.52 0.68
C GLY A 32 30.11 -4.19 1.85
N HIS A 33 31.19 -3.45 1.62
CA HIS A 33 32.14 -3.12 2.69
C HIS A 33 31.48 -2.40 3.88
N GLY A 34 30.36 -1.68 3.64
CA GLY A 34 29.58 -0.96 4.65
C GLY A 34 28.92 -1.82 5.73
N ASN A 35 28.66 -3.11 5.47
CA ASN A 35 27.90 -3.96 6.39
C ASN A 35 28.38 -5.42 6.46
N VAL A 36 29.20 -5.90 5.51
CA VAL A 36 29.60 -7.31 5.42
C VAL A 36 30.42 -7.77 6.63
N GLY A 37 31.36 -6.94 7.11
CA GLY A 37 32.19 -7.27 8.27
C GLY A 37 31.46 -7.18 9.61
N GLY A 38 30.34 -6.46 9.65
CA GLY A 38 29.50 -6.25 10.83
C GLY A 38 28.26 -7.14 10.82
N ILE A 39 27.14 -6.59 10.35
CA ILE A 39 25.85 -7.31 10.26
C ILE A 39 25.97 -8.59 9.42
N GLY A 40 26.71 -8.57 8.30
CA GLY A 40 26.91 -9.75 7.46
C GLY A 40 27.59 -10.91 8.21
N GLN A 41 28.69 -10.62 8.91
CA GLN A 41 29.37 -11.58 9.78
C GLN A 41 28.45 -12.09 10.89
N ALA A 42 27.70 -11.20 11.54
CA ALA A 42 26.79 -11.56 12.62
C ALA A 42 25.66 -12.50 12.17
N LEU A 43 25.10 -12.29 10.97
CA LEU A 43 24.09 -13.17 10.37
C LEU A 43 24.69 -14.52 9.95
N HIS A 44 25.93 -14.53 9.47
CA HIS A 44 26.63 -15.77 9.09
C HIS A 44 26.96 -16.66 10.29
N GLU A 45 27.38 -16.06 11.41
CA GLU A 45 27.76 -16.81 12.62
C GLU A 45 26.56 -17.51 13.28
N ARG A 46 25.36 -16.91 13.20
CA ARG A 46 24.15 -17.44 13.84
C ARG A 46 22.98 -17.49 12.87
N PRO A 47 23.03 -18.36 11.85
CA PRO A 47 22.01 -18.42 10.80
C PRO A 47 20.62 -18.79 11.33
N ASP A 48 20.56 -19.53 12.45
CA ASP A 48 19.32 -19.95 13.11
C ASP A 48 18.66 -18.83 13.93
N ASP A 49 19.43 -17.83 14.36
CA ASP A 49 18.91 -16.71 15.14
C ASP A 49 18.04 -15.82 14.26
N LEU A 50 18.53 -15.40 13.09
CA LEU A 50 17.81 -14.52 12.15
C LEU A 50 18.20 -14.86 10.71
N ARG A 51 17.29 -15.53 9.98
CA ARG A 51 17.54 -15.94 8.60
C ARG A 51 17.86 -14.76 7.69
N TYR A 52 18.93 -14.90 6.90
CA TYR A 52 19.30 -13.96 5.85
C TYR A 52 18.54 -14.26 4.55
N PHE A 53 18.11 -13.19 3.87
CA PHE A 53 17.54 -13.25 2.52
C PHE A 53 18.29 -12.29 1.59
N GLN A 54 18.78 -12.82 0.47
CA GLN A 54 19.52 -12.03 -0.51
C GLN A 54 18.58 -11.37 -1.52
N ALA A 55 18.53 -10.05 -1.51
CA ALA A 55 17.77 -9.28 -2.49
C ALA A 55 18.60 -8.96 -3.76
N ARG A 56 17.94 -8.45 -4.80
CA ARG A 56 18.57 -7.91 -6.02
C ARG A 56 18.57 -6.40 -6.08
N ASN A 57 17.78 -5.75 -5.24
CA ASN A 57 17.74 -4.30 -5.12
C ASN A 57 17.29 -3.89 -3.71
N GLU A 58 17.91 -2.86 -3.14
CA GLU A 58 17.65 -2.43 -1.76
C GLU A 58 16.29 -1.76 -1.58
N GLN A 59 15.73 -1.11 -2.62
CA GLN A 59 14.33 -0.67 -2.59
C GLN A 59 13.39 -1.88 -2.51
N ALA A 60 13.66 -2.90 -3.33
CA ALA A 60 12.81 -4.08 -3.46
C ALA A 60 12.72 -4.88 -2.15
N MET A 61 13.82 -5.04 -1.41
CA MET A 61 13.76 -5.73 -0.12
C MET A 61 12.91 -5.02 0.92
N VAL A 62 12.88 -3.68 0.90
CA VAL A 62 11.99 -2.89 1.76
C VAL A 62 10.54 -3.09 1.33
N HIS A 63 10.25 -3.19 0.03
CA HIS A 63 8.92 -3.51 -0.48
C HIS A 63 8.47 -4.93 -0.10
N ALA A 64 9.36 -5.92 -0.12
CA ALA A 64 9.09 -7.28 0.37
C ALA A 64 8.79 -7.28 1.87
N ALA A 65 9.60 -6.58 2.68
CA ALA A 65 9.37 -6.41 4.10
C ALA A 65 8.01 -5.74 4.39
N HIS A 66 7.67 -4.70 3.64
CA HIS A 66 6.39 -4.01 3.70
C HIS A 66 5.24 -4.95 3.36
N GLY A 67 5.32 -5.68 2.24
CA GLY A 67 4.30 -6.64 1.81
C GLY A 67 4.02 -7.69 2.87
N TYR A 68 5.09 -8.28 3.42
CA TYR A 68 5.00 -9.23 4.52
C TYR A 68 4.32 -8.62 5.75
N ALA A 69 4.80 -7.46 6.22
CA ALA A 69 4.30 -6.84 7.44
C ALA A 69 2.82 -6.43 7.35
N LYS A 70 2.40 -5.89 6.21
CA LYS A 70 0.99 -5.54 5.98
C LYS A 70 0.10 -6.80 5.95
N MET A 71 0.55 -7.89 5.32
CA MET A 71 -0.20 -9.16 5.31
C MET A 71 -0.33 -9.75 6.73
N ARG A 72 0.69 -9.56 7.58
CA ARG A 72 0.73 -9.98 9.00
C ARG A 72 0.10 -9.00 10.00
N ASP A 73 -0.73 -8.08 9.55
CA ASP A 73 -1.39 -7.06 10.41
C ASP A 73 -0.44 -6.19 11.21
N ARG A 74 0.78 -5.97 10.69
CA ARG A 74 1.86 -5.23 11.35
C ARG A 74 2.40 -5.91 12.62
N LEU A 75 2.03 -7.17 12.86
CA LEU A 75 2.48 -7.96 14.02
C LEU A 75 3.79 -8.73 13.76
N ALA A 76 4.32 -8.63 12.55
CA ALA A 76 5.64 -9.15 12.21
C ALA A 76 6.22 -8.33 11.06
N THR A 77 7.54 -8.31 10.92
CA THR A 77 8.26 -7.59 9.86
C THR A 77 9.65 -8.19 9.60
N PHE A 78 10.45 -7.54 8.77
CA PHE A 78 11.84 -7.82 8.52
C PHE A 78 12.73 -6.62 8.88
N ALA A 79 14.00 -6.93 9.13
CA ALA A 79 15.08 -5.95 9.01
C ALA A 79 15.62 -5.94 7.57
N CYS A 80 16.14 -4.80 7.12
CA CYS A 80 16.78 -4.62 5.81
C CYS A 80 18.13 -3.94 6.01
N THR A 81 19.23 -4.60 5.66
CA THR A 81 20.59 -4.04 5.74
C THR A 81 21.19 -3.80 4.36
N THR A 82 22.04 -2.79 4.26
CA THR A 82 22.75 -2.43 3.04
C THR A 82 24.14 -1.90 3.38
N SER A 83 25.05 -1.93 2.41
CA SER A 83 26.27 -1.12 2.45
C SER A 83 25.94 0.39 2.57
N ILE A 84 26.98 1.18 2.79
CA ILE A 84 26.95 2.65 2.77
C ILE A 84 26.62 3.20 1.37
N GLY A 85 26.26 4.48 1.28
CA GLY A 85 26.26 5.23 0.02
C GLY A 85 25.06 4.83 -0.85
N PRO A 86 25.28 4.38 -2.10
CA PRO A 86 24.21 4.12 -3.05
C PRO A 86 23.21 3.06 -2.56
N GLY A 87 23.68 2.00 -1.90
CA GLY A 87 22.80 0.96 -1.37
C GLY A 87 21.87 1.50 -0.28
N ALA A 88 22.38 2.40 0.58
CA ALA A 88 21.56 3.12 1.53
C ALA A 88 20.52 4.01 0.83
N THR A 89 20.94 4.85 -0.12
CA THR A 89 19.99 5.73 -0.83
C THR A 89 18.91 4.98 -1.62
N ASN A 90 19.19 3.76 -2.08
CA ASN A 90 18.21 2.92 -2.77
C ASN A 90 17.03 2.51 -1.87
N MET A 91 17.20 2.44 -0.54
CA MET A 91 16.10 2.10 0.37
C MET A 91 15.12 3.24 0.63
N VAL A 92 15.47 4.49 0.31
CA VAL A 92 14.75 5.69 0.77
C VAL A 92 13.30 5.74 0.27
N THR A 93 13.07 5.36 -0.99
CA THR A 93 11.72 5.25 -1.56
C THR A 93 10.90 4.20 -0.83
N GLY A 94 11.51 3.05 -0.49
CA GLY A 94 10.86 2.01 0.31
C GLY A 94 10.54 2.47 1.73
N ALA A 95 11.45 3.22 2.37
CA ALA A 95 11.24 3.81 3.68
C ALA A 95 10.05 4.78 3.68
N ALA A 96 9.98 5.66 2.67
CA ALA A 96 8.86 6.57 2.47
C ALA A 96 7.54 5.80 2.29
N ALA A 97 7.53 4.76 1.43
CA ALA A 97 6.35 3.94 1.21
C ALA A 97 5.85 3.26 2.50
N ALA A 98 6.75 2.68 3.31
CA ALA A 98 6.43 2.08 4.60
C ALA A 98 5.89 3.11 5.60
N THR A 99 6.54 4.26 5.74
CA THR A 99 6.13 5.33 6.67
C THR A 99 4.81 5.98 6.29
N VAL A 100 4.60 6.22 4.99
CA VAL A 100 3.33 6.75 4.47
C VAL A 100 2.21 5.76 4.73
N ASN A 101 2.42 4.46 4.53
CA ASN A 101 1.39 3.44 4.79
C ASN A 101 1.27 3.02 6.27
N ARG A 102 2.15 3.55 7.14
CA ARG A 102 2.31 3.14 8.55
C ARG A 102 2.50 1.63 8.69
N ILE A 103 3.47 1.09 7.97
CA ILE A 103 3.85 -0.32 8.00
C ILE A 103 5.25 -0.43 8.61
N PRO A 104 5.46 -1.30 9.63
CA PRO A 104 6.76 -1.43 10.28
C PRO A 104 7.79 -2.05 9.33
N VAL A 105 8.95 -1.42 9.19
CA VAL A 105 10.16 -2.00 8.57
C VAL A 105 11.39 -1.42 9.29
N LEU A 106 12.34 -2.28 9.68
CA LEU A 106 13.61 -1.84 10.28
C LEU A 106 14.70 -1.72 9.20
N LEU A 107 15.34 -0.58 9.11
CA LEU A 107 16.41 -0.28 8.15
C LEU A 107 17.74 -0.14 8.90
N LEU A 108 18.74 -0.87 8.44
CA LEU A 108 20.08 -0.95 9.00
C LEU A 108 21.14 -0.61 7.94
N PRO A 109 21.15 0.63 7.40
CA PRO A 109 22.16 1.03 6.42
C PRO A 109 23.54 1.15 7.09
N GLY A 110 24.57 0.67 6.42
CA GLY A 110 25.95 1.01 6.76
C GLY A 110 26.19 2.53 6.66
N ASP A 111 27.12 3.03 7.46
CA ASP A 111 27.49 4.46 7.48
C ASP A 111 29.01 4.64 7.41
N VAL A 112 29.46 5.90 7.37
CA VAL A 112 30.87 6.31 7.44
C VAL A 112 31.55 5.77 8.69
N PHE A 113 32.87 5.82 8.76
CA PHE A 113 33.60 5.46 9.98
C PHE A 113 33.39 6.51 11.06
N ALA A 114 32.99 6.11 12.27
CA ALA A 114 32.85 7.04 13.40
C ALA A 114 34.22 7.61 13.82
N SER A 115 35.28 6.81 13.70
CA SER A 115 36.66 7.20 13.97
C SER A 115 37.25 8.18 12.93
N ARG A 116 36.67 8.22 11.73
CA ARG A 116 37.20 8.96 10.57
C ARG A 116 38.64 8.61 10.16
N ALA A 117 39.18 7.50 10.66
CA ALA A 117 40.55 7.10 10.35
C ALA A 117 40.79 6.86 8.84
N PRO A 118 39.85 6.27 8.07
CA PRO A 118 40.01 6.09 6.63
C PRO A 118 39.39 7.22 5.80
N ASP A 119 39.09 8.39 6.37
CA ASP A 119 38.35 9.44 5.67
C ASP A 119 39.11 10.02 4.45
N PRO A 120 38.41 10.30 3.33
CA PRO A 120 37.03 9.86 3.06
C PRO A 120 37.01 8.36 2.76
N VAL A 121 36.10 7.62 3.42
CA VAL A 121 35.91 6.20 3.10
C VAL A 121 35.28 6.07 1.70
N LEU A 122 35.58 4.97 1.00
CA LEU A 122 34.88 4.60 -0.24
C LEU A 122 33.34 4.73 -0.05
N GLN A 123 32.65 5.33 -1.02
CA GLN A 123 31.20 5.58 -1.01
C GLN A 123 30.68 6.58 0.05
N GLN A 124 31.55 7.35 0.71
CA GLN A 124 31.15 8.50 1.52
C GLN A 124 30.66 9.66 0.64
N LEU A 125 29.65 10.40 1.14
CA LEU A 125 29.28 11.70 0.56
C LEU A 125 30.28 12.75 1.05
N GLU A 126 31.23 13.10 0.19
CA GLU A 126 32.22 14.13 0.49
C GLU A 126 31.63 15.53 0.25
N VAL A 127 31.60 16.37 1.28
CA VAL A 127 31.15 17.77 1.20
C VAL A 127 32.15 18.70 1.89
N PRO A 128 32.44 19.90 1.33
CA PRO A 128 33.47 20.79 1.86
C PRO A 128 33.08 21.54 3.14
N TRP A 129 31.83 21.43 3.60
CA TRP A 129 31.29 22.23 4.73
C TRP A 129 31.01 21.42 6.00
N ALA A 130 31.15 20.08 5.98
CA ALA A 130 30.87 19.23 7.15
C ALA A 130 31.55 17.86 7.02
N GLY A 131 32.04 17.32 8.14
CA GLY A 131 32.72 16.00 8.19
C GLY A 131 31.84 14.85 8.69
N ASP A 132 30.61 15.13 9.12
CA ASP A 132 29.65 14.16 9.68
C ASP A 132 28.39 13.97 8.80
N VAL A 133 28.30 14.69 7.69
CA VAL A 133 27.20 14.54 6.73
C VAL A 133 27.35 13.20 6.02
N SER A 134 26.27 12.43 6.02
CA SER A 134 26.18 11.16 5.31
C SER A 134 24.91 11.13 4.48
N VAL A 135 24.91 10.35 3.40
CA VAL A 135 23.67 10.11 2.64
C VAL A 135 22.56 9.56 3.53
N ASN A 136 22.88 8.91 4.66
CA ASN A 136 21.88 8.40 5.59
C ASN A 136 21.02 9.50 6.22
N ASP A 137 21.42 10.77 6.21
CA ASP A 137 20.59 11.87 6.72
C ASP A 137 19.28 12.05 5.93
N VAL A 138 19.21 11.55 4.69
CA VAL A 138 17.97 11.56 3.89
C VAL A 138 16.88 10.63 4.47
N PHE A 139 17.21 9.72 5.38
CA PHE A 139 16.22 8.87 6.05
C PHE A 139 15.43 9.58 7.15
N ARG A 140 15.95 10.70 7.68
CA ARG A 140 15.29 11.46 8.76
C ARG A 140 13.84 11.85 8.44
N PRO A 141 13.51 12.43 7.25
CA PRO A 141 12.13 12.79 6.93
C PRO A 141 11.21 11.59 6.65
N VAL A 142 11.77 10.42 6.33
CA VAL A 142 11.00 9.24 5.88
C VAL A 142 11.01 8.09 6.91
N SER A 143 11.61 8.30 8.08
CA SER A 143 11.60 7.35 9.20
C SER A 143 10.82 7.93 10.38
N ARG A 144 10.05 7.09 11.07
CA ARG A 144 9.39 7.43 12.33
C ARG A 144 10.38 7.56 13.48
N TYR A 145 11.50 6.85 13.38
CA TYR A 145 12.65 6.98 14.26
C TYR A 145 13.92 6.84 13.43
N PHE A 146 14.87 7.74 13.66
CA PHE A 146 16.20 7.71 13.04
C PHE A 146 17.24 7.85 14.14
N ASP A 147 18.25 7.00 14.11
CA ASP A 147 19.43 7.12 14.98
C ASP A 147 20.71 6.72 14.22
N ARG A 148 21.86 7.22 14.67
CA ARG A 148 23.18 6.90 14.12
C ARG A 148 24.11 6.47 15.24
N ILE A 149 24.60 5.24 15.17
CA ILE A 149 25.34 4.58 16.24
C ILE A 149 26.83 4.89 16.12
N LEU A 150 27.26 6.04 16.62
CA LEU A 150 28.66 6.49 16.61
C LEU A 150 29.52 5.84 17.68
N ARG A 151 28.92 5.20 18.69
CA ARG A 151 29.60 4.40 19.72
C ARG A 151 28.79 3.15 20.02
N PRO A 152 29.43 2.00 20.32
CA PRO A 152 28.72 0.72 20.37
C PRO A 152 27.67 0.67 21.48
N GLU A 153 27.85 1.36 22.61
CA GLU A 153 26.86 1.42 23.69
C GLU A 153 25.54 2.10 23.29
N GLN A 154 25.52 2.93 22.25
CA GLN A 154 24.31 3.62 21.78
C GLN A 154 23.30 2.64 21.18
N ILE A 155 23.72 1.42 20.82
CA ILE A 155 22.81 0.42 20.24
C ILE A 155 21.70 0.01 21.22
N VAL A 156 21.98 0.03 22.53
CA VAL A 156 21.03 -0.43 23.56
C VAL A 156 19.78 0.46 23.60
N PRO A 157 19.87 1.79 23.83
CA PRO A 157 18.70 2.66 23.78
C PRO A 157 18.08 2.75 22.38
N ALA A 158 18.90 2.75 21.31
CA ALA A 158 18.41 2.87 19.95
C ALA A 158 17.53 1.67 19.53
N ALA A 159 17.94 0.45 19.86
CA ALA A 159 17.19 -0.76 19.53
C ALA A 159 15.86 -0.86 20.32
N LEU A 160 15.84 -0.42 21.58
CA LEU A 160 14.60 -0.33 22.37
C LEU A 160 13.65 0.75 21.83
N ALA A 161 14.18 1.91 21.45
CA ALA A 161 13.40 2.98 20.83
C ALA A 161 12.82 2.56 19.48
N ALA A 162 13.60 1.80 18.69
CA ALA A 162 13.14 1.22 17.43
C ALA A 162 11.96 0.27 17.64
N MET A 163 12.05 -0.64 18.61
CA MET A 163 10.95 -1.55 18.91
C MET A 163 9.68 -0.82 19.37
N ARG A 164 9.81 0.17 20.26
CA ARG A 164 8.68 1.02 20.69
C ARG A 164 7.90 1.59 19.51
N VAL A 165 8.60 2.06 18.48
CA VAL A 165 7.99 2.65 17.28
C VAL A 165 7.43 1.58 16.35
N LEU A 166 8.20 0.53 16.06
CA LEU A 166 7.78 -0.55 15.15
C LEU A 166 6.50 -1.25 15.64
N THR A 167 6.35 -1.47 16.95
CA THR A 167 5.19 -2.15 17.53
C THR A 167 4.02 -1.23 17.89
N SER A 168 4.15 0.08 17.70
CA SER A 168 3.09 1.05 18.04
C SER A 168 1.97 1.07 16.98
N PRO A 169 0.69 0.84 17.34
CA PRO A 169 -0.42 0.95 16.40
C PRO A 169 -0.57 2.34 15.76
N SER A 170 -0.18 3.40 16.48
CA SER A 170 -0.37 4.80 16.06
C SER A 170 0.86 5.42 15.40
N ASP A 171 2.07 4.98 15.78
CA ASP A 171 3.34 5.62 15.39
C ASP A 171 4.19 4.79 14.42
N THR A 172 3.80 3.54 14.13
CA THR A 172 4.61 2.65 13.28
C THR A 172 4.83 3.16 11.84
N GLY A 173 5.92 2.70 11.24
CA GLY A 173 6.45 3.08 9.93
C GLY A 173 7.89 2.55 9.77
N ALA A 174 8.64 3.11 8.82
CA ALA A 174 10.06 2.78 8.72
C ALA A 174 10.82 3.31 9.95
N VAL A 175 11.75 2.52 10.47
CA VAL A 175 12.71 2.92 11.50
C VAL A 175 14.10 2.71 10.95
N THR A 176 14.98 3.69 11.09
CA THR A 176 16.36 3.63 10.59
C THR A 176 17.34 3.70 11.74
N ILE A 177 18.24 2.72 11.83
CA ILE A 177 19.42 2.77 12.69
C ILE A 177 20.64 2.69 11.77
N ALA A 178 21.30 3.82 11.54
CA ALA A 178 22.50 3.89 10.73
C ALA A 178 23.73 3.37 11.50
N LEU A 179 24.52 2.53 10.84
CA LEU A 179 25.57 1.75 11.46
C LEU A 179 26.96 2.05 10.84
N PRO A 180 27.76 2.95 11.45
CA PRO A 180 29.16 3.12 11.11
C PRO A 180 29.94 1.81 11.01
N GLN A 181 30.78 1.69 9.99
CA GLN A 181 31.50 0.46 9.64
C GLN A 181 32.37 -0.09 10.77
N ASP A 182 33.16 0.79 11.40
CA ASP A 182 34.00 0.47 12.55
C ASP A 182 33.17 0.07 13.76
N VAL A 183 32.16 0.87 14.11
CA VAL A 183 31.34 0.64 15.31
C VAL A 183 30.59 -0.69 15.26
N GLN A 184 30.17 -1.15 14.06
CA GLN A 184 29.58 -2.47 13.90
C GLN A 184 30.49 -3.60 14.40
N ALA A 185 31.79 -3.48 14.12
CA ALA A 185 32.81 -4.48 14.39
C ALA A 185 33.40 -4.39 15.81
N GLU A 186 33.21 -3.26 16.51
CA GLU A 186 33.71 -3.08 17.88
C GLU A 186 33.12 -4.10 18.86
N ALA A 187 33.95 -4.71 19.70
CA ALA A 187 33.49 -5.52 20.82
C ALA A 187 32.89 -4.61 21.91
N PHE A 188 31.72 -4.98 22.40
CA PHE A 188 31.04 -4.24 23.46
C PHE A 188 30.18 -5.19 24.28
N ASP A 189 30.38 -5.17 25.60
CA ASP A 189 29.59 -5.95 26.54
C ASP A 189 28.24 -5.26 26.77
N VAL A 190 27.19 -5.84 26.20
CA VAL A 190 25.82 -5.43 26.48
C VAL A 190 25.31 -6.11 27.77
N PRO A 191 24.42 -5.46 28.54
CA PRO A 191 23.78 -6.13 29.66
C PRO A 191 23.02 -7.39 29.21
N ASP A 192 23.04 -8.47 30.00
CA ASP A 192 22.32 -9.72 29.67
C ASP A 192 20.81 -9.47 29.43
N ASP A 193 20.22 -8.55 30.19
CA ASP A 193 18.81 -8.13 30.05
C ASP A 193 18.50 -7.52 28.67
N PHE A 194 19.49 -6.94 27.99
CA PHE A 194 19.33 -6.46 26.62
C PHE A 194 19.06 -7.63 25.67
N LEU A 195 19.77 -8.74 25.85
CA LEU A 195 19.65 -9.93 25.00
C LEU A 195 18.49 -10.84 25.40
N ALA A 196 17.88 -10.62 26.58
CA ALA A 196 16.75 -11.39 27.05
C ALA A 196 15.54 -11.31 26.10
N ARG A 197 14.75 -12.38 26.05
CA ARG A 197 13.46 -12.41 25.34
C ARG A 197 12.59 -11.22 25.78
N ARG A 198 12.05 -10.47 24.82
CA ARG A 198 11.05 -9.42 25.05
C ARG A 198 9.74 -9.75 24.37
N THR A 199 8.65 -9.47 25.07
CA THR A 199 7.32 -9.45 24.47
C THR A 199 6.76 -8.04 24.57
N TRP A 200 6.42 -7.46 23.43
CA TRP A 200 5.82 -6.15 23.30
C TRP A 200 4.31 -6.30 23.19
N HIS A 201 3.58 -5.88 24.22
CA HIS A 201 2.12 -5.91 24.21
C HIS A 201 1.56 -4.86 23.26
N ILE A 202 0.72 -5.28 22.33
CA ILE A 202 0.01 -4.40 21.40
C ILE A 202 -1.41 -4.20 21.92
N GLU A 203 -1.61 -3.07 22.60
CA GLU A 203 -2.87 -2.77 23.28
C GLU A 203 -4.06 -2.60 22.33
N ARG A 204 -5.26 -2.91 22.84
CA ARG A 204 -6.54 -2.48 22.26
C ARG A 204 -7.08 -1.31 23.06
N ARG A 205 -6.63 -0.10 22.69
CA ARG A 205 -7.07 1.13 23.36
C ARG A 205 -8.59 1.30 23.25
N VAL A 206 -9.28 1.35 24.38
CA VAL A 206 -10.73 1.63 24.43
C VAL A 206 -10.95 3.14 24.31
N PRO A 207 -11.90 3.61 23.48
CA PRO A 207 -12.25 5.03 23.44
C PRO A 207 -12.80 5.55 24.78
N GLU A 208 -12.67 6.85 25.01
CA GLU A 208 -13.25 7.51 26.19
C GLU A 208 -14.78 7.32 26.25
N ALA A 209 -15.31 6.94 27.42
CA ALA A 209 -16.73 6.69 27.63
C ALA A 209 -17.63 7.89 27.24
N ALA A 210 -17.26 9.12 27.63
CA ALA A 210 -18.05 10.30 27.28
C ALA A 210 -18.08 10.57 25.76
N ALA A 211 -16.98 10.27 25.05
CA ALA A 211 -16.93 10.38 23.60
C ALA A 211 -17.81 9.32 22.92
N LEU A 212 -17.85 8.08 23.45
CA LEU A 212 -18.74 7.02 22.98
C LEU A 212 -20.21 7.41 23.11
N VAL A 213 -20.62 8.02 24.23
CA VAL A 213 -21.99 8.52 24.42
C VAL A 213 -22.34 9.55 23.35
N ARG A 214 -21.50 10.57 23.14
CA ARG A 214 -21.71 11.59 22.08
C ARG A 214 -21.80 10.96 20.68
N ALA A 215 -21.00 9.94 20.40
CA ALA A 215 -21.06 9.23 19.13
C ALA A 215 -22.37 8.45 18.98
N ALA A 216 -22.79 7.72 20.02
CA ALA A 216 -24.02 6.94 20.02
C ALA A 216 -25.27 7.82 19.86
N GLU A 217 -25.35 8.97 20.54
CA GLU A 217 -26.44 9.94 20.39
C GLU A 217 -26.56 10.46 18.95
N ARG A 218 -25.42 10.73 18.30
CA ARG A 218 -25.38 11.15 16.89
C ARG A 218 -25.82 10.04 15.95
N ILE A 219 -25.40 8.80 16.21
CA ILE A 219 -25.85 7.63 15.43
C ILE A 219 -27.36 7.46 15.59
N GLY A 220 -27.90 7.59 16.81
CA GLY A 220 -29.32 7.42 17.12
C GLY A 220 -30.26 8.39 16.43
N THR A 221 -29.76 9.53 15.92
CA THR A 221 -30.54 10.55 15.22
C THR A 221 -30.31 10.59 13.71
N ALA A 222 -29.38 9.80 13.18
CA ALA A 222 -29.03 9.78 11.77
C ALA A 222 -30.13 9.13 10.92
N ARG A 223 -30.40 9.71 9.74
CA ARG A 223 -31.38 9.18 8.77
C ARG A 223 -30.70 8.47 7.61
N ARG A 224 -29.51 8.94 7.20
CA ARG A 224 -28.72 8.39 6.09
C ARG A 224 -27.25 8.21 6.53
N PRO A 225 -26.99 7.41 7.58
CA PRO A 225 -25.63 7.16 8.03
C PRO A 225 -24.84 6.35 6.98
N LEU A 226 -23.54 6.57 6.94
CA LEU A 226 -22.57 5.84 6.13
C LEU A 226 -21.34 5.50 6.98
N ILE A 227 -20.90 4.24 6.95
CA ILE A 227 -19.58 3.85 7.47
C ILE A 227 -18.54 3.94 6.36
N VAL A 228 -17.38 4.51 6.67
CA VAL A 228 -16.18 4.48 5.81
C VAL A 228 -15.11 3.63 6.49
N ALA A 229 -14.98 2.39 6.04
CA ALA A 229 -14.02 1.43 6.57
C ALA A 229 -12.61 1.68 6.01
N GLY A 230 -11.68 1.97 6.92
CA GLY A 230 -10.27 2.15 6.65
C GLY A 230 -9.43 0.92 7.02
N GLY A 231 -8.12 1.00 6.74
CA GLY A 231 -7.20 -0.10 7.06
C GLY A 231 -7.13 -0.44 8.55
N GLY A 232 -7.48 0.49 9.44
CA GLY A 232 -7.59 0.18 10.88
C GLY A 232 -8.61 -0.92 11.20
N VAL A 233 -9.67 -1.11 10.39
CA VAL A 233 -10.59 -2.25 10.54
C VAL A 233 -9.85 -3.57 10.32
N ILE A 234 -9.02 -3.63 9.27
CA ILE A 234 -8.23 -4.81 8.91
C ILE A 234 -7.18 -5.10 9.99
N TYR A 235 -6.32 -4.11 10.28
CA TYR A 235 -5.22 -4.30 11.22
C TYR A 235 -5.68 -4.62 12.65
N SER A 236 -6.84 -4.10 13.05
CA SER A 236 -7.46 -4.40 14.35
C SER A 236 -8.06 -5.81 14.42
N GLY A 237 -8.32 -6.47 13.28
CA GLY A 237 -9.12 -7.69 13.24
C GLY A 237 -10.60 -7.43 13.55
N ALA A 238 -11.12 -6.27 13.13
CA ALA A 238 -12.46 -5.80 13.45
C ALA A 238 -13.53 -6.17 12.40
N ALA A 239 -13.18 -6.91 11.34
CA ALA A 239 -14.09 -7.20 10.23
C ALA A 239 -15.37 -7.92 10.68
N GLU A 240 -15.28 -8.90 11.59
CA GLU A 240 -16.45 -9.62 12.08
C GLU A 240 -17.33 -8.77 13.02
N SER A 241 -16.69 -7.99 13.91
CA SER A 241 -17.41 -6.99 14.74
C SER A 241 -18.13 -5.98 13.86
N LEU A 242 -17.47 -5.47 12.80
CA LEU A 242 -18.08 -4.56 11.83
C LEU A 242 -19.27 -5.21 11.14
N ARG A 243 -19.13 -6.44 10.65
CA ARG A 243 -20.21 -7.18 10.00
C ARG A 243 -21.42 -7.33 10.91
N THR A 244 -21.21 -7.81 12.14
CA THR A 244 -22.28 -7.99 13.13
C THR A 244 -23.00 -6.66 13.41
N TRP A 245 -22.24 -5.58 13.54
CA TRP A 245 -22.81 -4.25 13.78
C TRP A 245 -23.58 -3.71 12.57
N VAL A 246 -23.09 -3.95 11.36
CA VAL A 246 -23.77 -3.60 10.10
C VAL A 246 -25.05 -4.40 9.93
N ASP A 247 -25.06 -5.69 10.24
CA ASP A 247 -26.26 -6.54 10.17
C ASP A 247 -27.34 -6.07 11.15
N ALA A 248 -26.94 -5.70 12.38
CA ALA A 248 -27.86 -5.18 13.40
C ALA A 248 -28.44 -3.80 13.03
N THR A 249 -27.59 -2.88 12.55
CA THR A 249 -27.99 -1.48 12.33
C THR A 249 -28.51 -1.20 10.92
N GLY A 250 -28.08 -1.97 9.93
CA GLY A 250 -28.31 -1.71 8.51
C GLY A 250 -27.54 -0.53 7.93
N ILE A 251 -26.54 0.01 8.64
CA ILE A 251 -25.73 1.13 8.13
C ILE A 251 -24.83 0.60 7.00
N PRO A 252 -24.86 1.19 5.79
CA PRO A 252 -24.02 0.75 4.69
C PRO A 252 -22.54 1.08 4.90
N VAL A 253 -21.67 0.28 4.27
CA VAL A 253 -20.22 0.44 4.35
C VAL A 253 -19.65 0.74 2.98
N ALA A 254 -18.93 1.86 2.89
CA ALA A 254 -17.97 2.11 1.82
C ALA A 254 -16.54 1.91 2.34
N GLU A 255 -15.61 1.64 1.45
CA GLU A 255 -14.25 1.25 1.83
C GLU A 255 -13.23 2.23 1.25
N THR A 256 -12.16 2.49 2.02
CA THR A 256 -10.93 3.09 1.49
C THR A 256 -10.06 2.01 0.86
N GLN A 257 -9.01 2.41 0.12
CA GLN A 257 -8.08 1.44 -0.44
C GLN A 257 -7.47 0.47 0.58
N ALA A 258 -7.12 0.98 1.76
CA ALA A 258 -6.53 0.15 2.81
C ALA A 258 -7.58 -0.67 3.58
N GLY A 259 -8.86 -0.29 3.50
CA GLY A 259 -9.97 -0.98 4.17
C GLY A 259 -10.72 -1.95 3.26
N LYS A 260 -10.32 -2.11 2.00
CA LYS A 260 -11.04 -2.99 1.06
C LYS A 260 -11.03 -4.44 1.56
N GLY A 261 -12.20 -5.07 1.57
CA GLY A 261 -12.40 -6.40 2.15
C GLY A 261 -12.78 -6.37 3.63
N ALA A 262 -13.03 -5.19 4.21
CA ALA A 262 -13.62 -5.06 5.54
C ALA A 262 -15.01 -5.69 5.61
N LEU A 263 -15.74 -5.68 4.49
CA LEU A 263 -16.87 -6.56 4.24
C LEU A 263 -16.66 -7.38 2.96
N PRO A 264 -17.21 -8.60 2.87
CA PRO A 264 -17.31 -9.33 1.61
C PRO A 264 -18.07 -8.51 0.56
N PHE A 265 -17.61 -8.54 -0.69
CA PHE A 265 -18.20 -7.75 -1.78
C PHE A 265 -19.68 -8.07 -2.06
N ASP A 266 -20.12 -9.29 -1.72
CA ASP A 266 -21.48 -9.80 -1.92
C ASP A 266 -22.41 -9.51 -0.74
N HIS A 267 -21.91 -8.84 0.30
CA HIS A 267 -22.74 -8.33 1.39
C HIS A 267 -23.74 -7.28 0.86
N PRO A 268 -25.04 -7.34 1.22
CA PRO A 268 -26.08 -6.46 0.64
C PRO A 268 -25.88 -4.96 0.95
N LEU A 269 -25.01 -4.65 1.92
CA LEU A 269 -24.68 -3.29 2.36
C LEU A 269 -23.21 -2.89 2.08
N ALA A 270 -22.47 -3.70 1.30
CA ALA A 270 -21.13 -3.34 0.84
C ALA A 270 -21.22 -2.47 -0.42
N LEU A 271 -21.02 -1.15 -0.25
CA LEU A 271 -21.03 -0.19 -1.35
C LEU A 271 -19.76 -0.26 -2.21
N GLY A 272 -18.69 -0.86 -1.68
CA GLY A 272 -17.38 -0.92 -2.30
C GLY A 272 -16.58 0.38 -2.10
N ALA A 273 -15.66 0.64 -3.03
CA ALA A 273 -14.71 1.74 -3.00
C ALA A 273 -15.37 3.13 -2.89
N LEU A 274 -14.81 4.00 -2.05
CA LEU A 274 -15.21 5.42 -1.94
C LEU A 274 -14.23 6.37 -2.65
N GLY A 275 -14.76 7.46 -3.20
CA GLY A 275 -13.98 8.64 -3.59
C GLY A 275 -13.60 8.64 -5.07
N VAL A 276 -12.41 9.17 -5.41
CA VAL A 276 -11.91 9.30 -6.81
C VAL A 276 -11.91 7.96 -7.54
N THR A 277 -11.54 6.90 -6.83
CA THR A 277 -11.52 5.52 -7.34
C THR A 277 -12.75 4.73 -6.85
N GLY A 278 -13.83 5.46 -6.56
CA GLY A 278 -15.02 4.91 -5.95
C GLY A 278 -16.02 4.30 -6.94
N THR A 279 -16.97 3.56 -6.39
CA THR A 279 -18.11 3.00 -7.11
C THR A 279 -19.24 4.03 -7.21
N SER A 280 -20.15 3.83 -8.16
CA SER A 280 -21.36 4.66 -8.24
C SER A 280 -22.22 4.54 -6.98
N ALA A 281 -22.28 3.35 -6.37
CA ALA A 281 -23.03 3.10 -5.15
C ALA A 281 -22.46 3.90 -3.97
N ALA A 282 -21.16 3.79 -3.71
CA ALA A 282 -20.51 4.47 -2.59
C ALA A 282 -20.57 5.99 -2.72
N ASN A 283 -20.24 6.52 -3.90
CA ASN A 283 -20.18 7.97 -4.10
C ASN A 283 -21.57 8.63 -4.05
N ARG A 284 -22.64 7.95 -4.53
CA ARG A 284 -24.02 8.44 -4.39
C ARG A 284 -24.48 8.47 -2.95
N VAL A 285 -24.21 7.42 -2.17
CA VAL A 285 -24.56 7.38 -0.75
C VAL A 285 -23.77 8.43 0.03
N ALA A 286 -22.46 8.55 -0.20
CA ALA A 286 -21.62 9.54 0.46
C ALA A 286 -22.06 10.99 0.20
N ARG A 287 -22.48 11.28 -1.03
CA ARG A 287 -22.97 12.62 -1.40
C ARG A 287 -24.17 13.06 -0.56
N GLU A 288 -25.04 12.12 -0.21
CA GLU A 288 -26.30 12.36 0.49
C GLU A 288 -26.26 12.09 2.00
N ALA A 289 -25.15 11.55 2.53
CA ALA A 289 -25.05 11.13 3.93
C ALA A 289 -25.19 12.32 4.88
N ASP A 290 -26.01 12.17 5.92
CA ASP A 290 -26.14 13.14 7.02
C ASP A 290 -25.21 12.84 8.20
N LEU A 291 -24.72 11.61 8.30
CA LEU A 291 -23.69 11.18 9.24
C LEU A 291 -22.69 10.25 8.53
N VAL A 292 -21.40 10.54 8.69
CA VAL A 292 -20.30 9.70 8.18
C VAL A 292 -19.46 9.19 9.36
N ILE A 293 -19.33 7.88 9.47
CA ILE A 293 -18.59 7.19 10.53
C ILE A 293 -17.30 6.62 9.92
N GLY A 294 -16.19 7.32 10.07
CA GLY A 294 -14.89 6.84 9.65
C GLY A 294 -14.28 5.91 10.66
N ILE A 295 -13.95 4.68 10.27
CA ILE A 295 -13.33 3.70 11.17
C ILE A 295 -11.96 3.31 10.64
N GLY A 296 -10.90 3.69 11.34
CA GLY A 296 -9.52 3.38 10.96
C GLY A 296 -9.08 4.03 9.64
N THR A 297 -9.71 5.14 9.26
CA THR A 297 -9.44 5.89 8.01
C THR A 297 -8.55 7.11 8.25
N ARG A 298 -7.77 7.47 7.22
CA ARG A 298 -6.89 8.65 7.21
C ARG A 298 -7.48 9.84 6.46
N TRP A 299 -8.66 9.69 5.84
CA TRP A 299 -9.31 10.75 5.05
C TRP A 299 -8.41 11.40 4.00
N THR A 300 -7.71 10.56 3.23
CA THR A 300 -6.82 10.99 2.15
C THR A 300 -7.59 11.68 1.01
N ASP A 301 -6.87 12.39 0.15
CA ASP A 301 -7.42 13.10 -1.01
C ASP A 301 -8.40 12.22 -1.80
N PHE A 302 -7.95 11.05 -2.24
CA PHE A 302 -8.75 10.11 -3.02
C PHE A 302 -10.03 9.68 -2.30
N THR A 303 -9.94 9.33 -1.00
CA THR A 303 -11.11 8.93 -0.19
C THR A 303 -12.15 10.04 -0.11
N THR A 304 -11.69 11.29 -0.02
CA THR A 304 -12.58 12.46 0.11
C THR A 304 -12.99 13.08 -1.23
N ALA A 305 -12.55 12.49 -2.35
CA ALA A 305 -12.71 13.04 -3.70
C ALA A 305 -12.28 14.52 -3.76
N SER A 306 -11.08 14.83 -3.27
CA SER A 306 -10.60 16.22 -3.14
C SER A 306 -11.60 17.14 -2.44
N LYS A 307 -12.14 16.64 -1.32
CA LYS A 307 -13.17 17.29 -0.48
C LYS A 307 -14.52 17.52 -1.17
N THR A 308 -14.84 16.77 -2.23
CA THR A 308 -16.14 16.84 -2.92
C THR A 308 -17.08 15.69 -2.59
N ALA A 309 -16.63 14.64 -1.89
CA ALA A 309 -17.43 13.43 -1.65
C ALA A 309 -18.72 13.65 -0.85
N PHE A 310 -18.72 14.58 0.12
CA PHE A 310 -19.83 14.76 1.08
C PHE A 310 -20.54 16.11 0.87
N GLN A 311 -21.75 16.10 0.32
CA GLN A 311 -22.43 17.32 -0.15
C GLN A 311 -23.69 17.71 0.63
N ASP A 312 -24.21 16.85 1.49
CA ASP A 312 -25.28 17.23 2.42
C ASP A 312 -24.82 18.42 3.31
N ARG A 313 -25.63 19.47 3.41
CA ARG A 313 -25.27 20.69 4.15
C ARG A 313 -25.07 20.42 5.63
N ASP A 314 -25.80 19.45 6.17
CA ASP A 314 -25.85 19.13 7.59
C ASP A 314 -24.99 17.93 7.96
N VAL A 315 -24.22 17.35 7.01
CA VAL A 315 -23.35 16.18 7.27
C VAL A 315 -22.48 16.34 8.53
N ARG A 316 -22.48 15.32 9.38
CA ARG A 316 -21.67 15.17 10.60
C ARG A 316 -20.64 14.07 10.42
N PHE A 317 -19.58 14.09 11.24
CA PHE A 317 -18.55 13.06 11.24
C PHE A 317 -18.34 12.48 12.63
N ILE A 318 -18.09 11.17 12.68
CA ILE A 318 -17.54 10.44 13.83
C ILE A 318 -16.30 9.72 13.30
N ASN A 319 -15.17 9.79 14.01
CA ASN A 319 -13.95 9.12 13.58
C ASN A 319 -13.38 8.25 14.68
N VAL A 320 -13.31 6.95 14.43
CA VAL A 320 -12.58 5.98 15.24
C VAL A 320 -11.17 5.84 14.67
N ASN A 321 -10.14 6.15 15.46
CA ASN A 321 -8.75 5.90 15.05
C ASN A 321 -7.80 5.79 16.24
N VAL A 322 -6.78 4.94 16.15
CA VAL A 322 -5.69 4.87 17.13
C VAL A 322 -4.79 6.11 17.08
N ALA A 323 -4.70 6.76 15.92
CA ALA A 323 -3.96 8.01 15.73
C ALA A 323 -4.87 9.22 15.93
N GLU A 324 -4.57 10.03 16.94
CA GLU A 324 -5.32 11.24 17.28
C GLU A 324 -5.47 12.20 16.08
N LEU A 325 -4.38 12.40 15.33
CA LEU A 325 -4.37 13.23 14.10
C LEU A 325 -5.50 12.87 13.12
N ASP A 326 -5.80 11.58 12.98
CA ASP A 326 -6.84 11.13 12.04
C ASP A 326 -8.24 11.18 12.66
N ALA A 327 -8.36 10.92 13.97
CA ALA A 327 -9.62 11.00 14.69
C ALA A 327 -10.20 12.44 14.69
N GLN A 328 -9.34 13.46 14.68
CA GLN A 328 -9.75 14.87 14.71
C GLN A 328 -10.17 15.45 13.35
N LYS A 329 -10.06 14.69 12.24
CA LYS A 329 -10.34 15.21 10.90
C LYS A 329 -11.83 15.51 10.70
N HIS A 330 -12.12 16.43 9.78
CA HIS A 330 -13.49 16.82 9.40
C HIS A 330 -14.34 17.40 10.54
N ALA A 331 -13.71 17.92 11.60
CA ALA A 331 -14.38 18.42 12.80
C ALA A 331 -15.36 17.38 13.40
N GLY A 332 -15.05 16.09 13.25
CA GLY A 332 -15.88 15.01 13.76
C GLY A 332 -15.72 14.77 15.24
N VAL A 333 -16.65 14.02 15.83
CA VAL A 333 -16.46 13.45 17.17
C VAL A 333 -15.29 12.46 17.11
N ALA A 334 -14.21 12.77 17.82
CA ALA A 334 -13.01 11.95 17.86
C ALA A 334 -13.18 10.81 18.88
N LEU A 335 -13.12 9.57 18.39
CA LEU A 335 -13.03 8.35 19.20
C LEU A 335 -11.60 7.79 19.06
N VAL A 336 -10.69 8.24 19.93
CA VAL A 336 -9.30 7.77 19.91
C VAL A 336 -9.23 6.37 20.53
N GLY A 337 -9.09 5.35 19.69
CA GLY A 337 -9.09 3.95 20.13
C GLY A 337 -8.96 2.94 18.99
N ASP A 338 -8.80 1.68 19.38
CA ASP A 338 -8.78 0.52 18.50
C ASP A 338 -10.14 0.34 17.81
N ALA A 339 -10.12 -0.05 16.53
CA ALA A 339 -11.33 -0.14 15.71
C ALA A 339 -12.32 -1.19 16.25
N ARG A 340 -11.83 -2.38 16.61
CA ARG A 340 -12.65 -3.45 17.19
C ARG A 340 -13.25 -3.03 18.52
N ALA A 341 -12.41 -2.54 19.45
CA ALA A 341 -12.86 -2.11 20.77
C ALA A 341 -13.93 -1.00 20.68
N ALA A 342 -13.79 -0.06 19.75
CA ALA A 342 -14.76 0.99 19.53
C ALA A 342 -16.08 0.48 18.93
N ILE A 343 -16.02 -0.42 17.94
CA ILE A 343 -17.22 -1.03 17.35
C ILE A 343 -17.97 -1.83 18.41
N ASP A 344 -17.28 -2.67 19.18
CA ASP A 344 -17.88 -3.51 20.21
C ASP A 344 -18.57 -2.63 21.29
N ALA A 345 -17.95 -1.50 21.66
CA ALA A 345 -18.55 -0.55 22.60
C ALA A 345 -19.77 0.20 22.03
N LEU A 346 -19.77 0.53 20.74
CA LEU A 346 -20.90 1.16 20.05
C LEU A 346 -22.04 0.17 19.77
N ALA A 347 -21.74 -1.13 19.61
CA ALA A 347 -22.72 -2.18 19.37
C ALA A 347 -23.69 -2.40 20.54
N GLY A 348 -23.34 -1.94 21.75
CA GLY A 348 -24.25 -1.95 22.92
C GLY A 348 -25.43 -0.98 22.82
N TRP A 349 -25.45 -0.10 21.82
CA TRP A 349 -26.49 0.92 21.65
C TRP A 349 -27.49 0.50 20.56
N SER A 350 -28.79 0.62 20.84
CA SER A 350 -29.85 0.22 19.92
C SER A 350 -30.08 1.29 18.83
N TYR A 351 -29.84 0.93 17.58
CA TYR A 351 -30.17 1.75 16.41
C TYR A 351 -30.41 0.86 15.19
N THR A 352 -31.33 1.26 14.32
CA THR A 352 -31.54 0.65 13.01
C THR A 352 -31.97 1.70 12.01
N VAL A 353 -31.41 1.67 10.81
CA VAL A 353 -31.83 2.55 9.72
C VAL A 353 -33.24 2.23 9.23
N GLU A 354 -33.91 3.23 8.66
CA GLU A 354 -35.22 3.05 8.02
C GLU A 354 -35.18 1.98 6.89
N PRO A 355 -36.19 1.10 6.78
CA PRO A 355 -36.23 0.06 5.75
C PRO A 355 -36.08 0.61 4.32
N ALA A 356 -36.67 1.78 4.04
CA ALA A 356 -36.57 2.43 2.74
C ALA A 356 -35.13 2.86 2.39
N TYR A 357 -34.34 3.29 3.38
CA TYR A 357 -32.93 3.60 3.17
C TYR A 357 -32.13 2.33 2.87
N ARG A 358 -32.36 1.27 3.64
CA ARG A 358 -31.74 -0.05 3.42
C ARG A 358 -32.05 -0.61 2.03
N GLU A 359 -33.29 -0.49 1.57
CA GLU A 359 -33.70 -0.93 0.22
C GLU A 359 -33.02 -0.11 -0.88
N LYS A 360 -32.97 1.23 -0.73
CA LYS A 360 -32.27 2.13 -1.67
C LYS A 360 -30.81 1.71 -1.83
N VAL A 361 -30.11 1.47 -0.72
CA VAL A 361 -28.72 1.00 -0.70
C VAL A 361 -28.59 -0.34 -1.43
N GLY A 362 -29.41 -1.33 -1.07
CA GLY A 362 -29.35 -2.66 -1.69
C GLY A 362 -29.58 -2.62 -3.21
N ARG A 363 -30.43 -1.71 -3.69
CA ARG A 363 -30.59 -1.47 -5.14
C ARG A 363 -29.30 -0.93 -5.79
N LEU A 364 -28.65 0.07 -5.17
CA LEU A 364 -27.40 0.63 -5.69
C LEU A 364 -26.27 -0.41 -5.75
N VAL A 365 -26.17 -1.29 -4.75
CA VAL A 365 -25.21 -2.41 -4.73
C VAL A 365 -25.46 -3.39 -5.88
N ARG A 366 -26.73 -3.74 -6.15
CA ARG A 366 -27.09 -4.61 -7.27
C ARG A 366 -26.83 -3.95 -8.63
N GLU A 367 -27.10 -2.66 -8.77
CA GLU A 367 -26.77 -1.88 -9.97
C GLU A 367 -25.26 -1.87 -10.24
N TRP A 368 -24.46 -1.62 -9.20
CA TRP A 368 -23.00 -1.69 -9.31
C TRP A 368 -22.50 -3.08 -9.69
N SER A 369 -23.07 -4.13 -9.09
CA SER A 369 -22.70 -5.51 -9.41
C SER A 369 -22.90 -5.83 -10.90
N LYS A 370 -24.01 -5.39 -11.49
CA LYS A 370 -24.28 -5.53 -12.94
C LYS A 370 -23.29 -4.75 -13.80
N GLU A 371 -22.86 -3.57 -13.35
CA GLU A 371 -21.86 -2.78 -14.06
C GLU A 371 -20.49 -3.48 -14.05
N VAL A 372 -20.10 -4.10 -12.93
CA VAL A 372 -18.88 -4.93 -12.87
C VAL A 372 -18.99 -6.12 -13.82
N ASP A 373 -20.12 -6.81 -13.87
CA ASP A 373 -20.32 -7.94 -14.79
C ASP A 373 -20.17 -7.48 -16.25
N ARG A 374 -20.75 -6.34 -16.62
CA ARG A 374 -20.60 -5.74 -17.95
C ARG A 374 -19.13 -5.44 -18.29
N LEU A 375 -18.40 -4.82 -17.35
CA LEU A 375 -17.00 -4.44 -17.53
C LEU A 375 -16.06 -5.65 -17.64
N TYR A 376 -16.40 -6.78 -17.01
CA TYR A 376 -15.65 -8.03 -17.11
C TYR A 376 -15.84 -8.75 -18.45
N SER A 377 -16.86 -8.40 -19.22
CA SER A 377 -17.26 -9.10 -20.45
C SER A 377 -17.56 -8.15 -21.60
N LEU A 378 -16.74 -7.10 -21.79
CA LEU A 378 -16.93 -6.12 -22.86
C LEU A 378 -16.82 -6.73 -24.26
N GLY A 379 -16.02 -7.78 -24.42
CA GLY A 379 -15.65 -8.33 -25.71
C GLY A 379 -14.82 -7.33 -26.52
N HIS A 380 -13.98 -6.53 -25.84
CA HIS A 380 -13.23 -5.46 -26.49
C HIS A 380 -12.20 -6.03 -27.46
N ALA A 381 -12.13 -5.44 -28.65
CA ALA A 381 -11.33 -5.95 -29.77
C ALA A 381 -10.73 -4.78 -30.57
N PRO A 382 -9.53 -4.96 -31.17
CA PRO A 382 -8.77 -6.21 -31.30
C PRO A 382 -7.97 -6.60 -30.04
N LEU A 383 -7.72 -5.68 -29.12
CA LEU A 383 -7.06 -5.95 -27.83
C LEU A 383 -8.09 -5.94 -26.71
N PRO A 384 -7.90 -6.76 -25.65
CA PRO A 384 -8.81 -6.78 -24.51
C PRO A 384 -8.74 -5.49 -23.70
N ALA A 385 -9.82 -5.18 -23.00
CA ALA A 385 -9.84 -4.10 -22.01
C ALA A 385 -9.16 -4.54 -20.71
N GLN A 386 -8.56 -3.59 -19.97
CA GLN A 386 -7.96 -3.87 -18.66
C GLN A 386 -8.99 -4.44 -17.67
N SER A 387 -10.26 -4.04 -17.76
CA SER A 387 -11.33 -4.56 -16.90
C SER A 387 -11.60 -6.04 -17.11
N GLU A 388 -11.46 -6.54 -18.34
CA GLU A 388 -11.63 -7.96 -18.67
C GLU A 388 -10.45 -8.80 -18.16
N VAL A 389 -9.24 -8.24 -18.16
CA VAL A 389 -8.06 -8.86 -17.53
C VAL A 389 -8.27 -8.98 -16.02
N ILE A 390 -8.73 -7.91 -15.36
CA ILE A 390 -9.07 -7.94 -13.93
C ILE A 390 -10.13 -9.01 -13.65
N GLY A 391 -11.19 -9.08 -14.46
CA GLY A 391 -12.24 -10.09 -14.31
C GLY A 391 -11.71 -11.52 -14.47
N ALA A 392 -10.89 -11.78 -15.48
CA ALA A 392 -10.28 -13.08 -15.70
C ALA A 392 -9.39 -13.54 -14.54
N VAL A 393 -8.61 -12.62 -13.96
CA VAL A 393 -7.78 -12.91 -12.79
C VAL A 393 -8.63 -13.10 -11.54
N ASN A 394 -9.68 -12.28 -11.34
CA ASN A 394 -10.57 -12.41 -10.19
C ASN A 394 -11.36 -13.73 -10.22
N ASP A 395 -11.79 -14.19 -11.39
CA ASP A 395 -12.47 -15.48 -11.54
C ASP A 395 -11.53 -16.67 -11.30
N ALA A 396 -10.25 -16.53 -11.66
CA ALA A 396 -9.23 -17.55 -11.41
C ALA A 396 -8.76 -17.59 -9.96
N ALA A 397 -8.95 -16.51 -9.19
CA ALA A 397 -8.62 -16.41 -7.79
C ALA A 397 -9.63 -17.17 -6.92
N GLY A 398 -9.14 -18.00 -6.01
CA GLY A 398 -9.95 -18.63 -4.98
C GLY A 398 -10.39 -17.61 -3.91
N PRO A 399 -11.34 -17.97 -3.04
CA PRO A 399 -11.94 -17.03 -2.07
C PRO A 399 -10.94 -16.36 -1.11
N ARG A 400 -9.81 -17.02 -0.83
CA ARG A 400 -8.73 -16.57 0.08
C ARG A 400 -7.48 -16.07 -0.65
N ASP A 401 -7.43 -16.17 -1.97
CA ASP A 401 -6.25 -15.77 -2.73
C ASP A 401 -6.12 -14.25 -2.74
N VAL A 402 -4.89 -13.76 -2.95
CA VAL A 402 -4.53 -12.35 -2.74
C VAL A 402 -4.17 -11.70 -4.06
N VAL A 403 -4.81 -10.57 -4.38
CA VAL A 403 -4.33 -9.68 -5.45
C VAL A 403 -3.33 -8.67 -4.88
N VAL A 404 -2.24 -8.44 -5.60
CA VAL A 404 -1.18 -7.49 -5.26
C VAL A 404 -0.99 -6.48 -6.40
N CYS A 405 -0.96 -5.19 -6.07
CA CYS A 405 -0.69 -4.10 -7.02
C CYS A 405 -0.20 -2.85 -6.27
N ALA A 406 0.30 -1.83 -6.96
CA ALA A 406 0.69 -0.56 -6.33
C ALA A 406 0.53 0.69 -7.19
N ALA A 407 0.77 0.63 -8.50
CA ALA A 407 0.81 1.85 -9.31
C ALA A 407 0.07 1.73 -10.66
N GLY A 408 -0.13 2.89 -11.30
CA GLY A 408 -0.84 3.02 -12.57
C GLY A 408 -2.36 3.15 -12.42
N SER A 409 -3.10 2.69 -13.44
CA SER A 409 -4.57 2.65 -13.46
C SER A 409 -5.10 1.50 -12.60
N LEU A 410 -4.37 0.38 -12.57
CA LEU A 410 -4.74 -0.84 -11.87
C LEU A 410 -5.16 -0.63 -10.41
N PRO A 411 -4.48 0.16 -9.55
CA PRO A 411 -4.95 0.42 -8.19
C PRO A 411 -6.36 1.00 -8.14
N GLY A 412 -6.68 1.95 -9.01
CA GLY A 412 -8.01 2.57 -9.06
C GLY A 412 -9.06 1.60 -9.58
N ASP A 413 -8.72 0.80 -10.58
CA ASP A 413 -9.64 -0.12 -11.23
C ASP A 413 -9.87 -1.38 -10.37
N LEU A 414 -8.85 -1.88 -9.69
CA LEU A 414 -8.95 -2.93 -8.69
C LEU A 414 -9.78 -2.50 -7.47
N HIS A 415 -9.67 -1.24 -7.03
CA HIS A 415 -10.47 -0.72 -5.94
C HIS A 415 -11.97 -0.83 -6.27
N LYS A 416 -12.36 -0.39 -7.47
CA LYS A 416 -13.73 -0.46 -8.01
C LYS A 416 -14.19 -1.90 -8.26
N LEU A 417 -13.38 -2.68 -8.98
CA LEU A 417 -13.83 -3.87 -9.67
C LEU A 417 -13.49 -5.18 -8.94
N TRP A 418 -12.45 -5.24 -8.13
CA TRP A 418 -12.05 -6.51 -7.49
C TRP A 418 -13.09 -6.93 -6.44
N ARG A 419 -13.65 -8.13 -6.59
CA ARG A 419 -14.65 -8.74 -5.72
C ARG A 419 -13.97 -9.53 -4.60
N THR A 420 -13.57 -8.80 -3.56
CA THR A 420 -12.91 -9.35 -2.36
C THR A 420 -13.90 -10.13 -1.49
N ARG A 421 -13.60 -11.41 -1.16
CA ARG A 421 -14.40 -12.24 -0.25
C ARG A 421 -13.76 -12.44 1.13
N ASP A 422 -12.43 -12.45 1.17
CA ASP A 422 -11.65 -12.61 2.40
C ASP A 422 -10.98 -11.29 2.77
N VAL A 423 -10.92 -10.98 4.06
CA VAL A 423 -10.36 -9.73 4.62
C VAL A 423 -8.90 -9.47 4.22
N LYS A 424 -8.17 -10.50 3.78
CA LYS A 424 -6.79 -10.44 3.28
C LYS A 424 -6.66 -10.65 1.78
N GLY A 425 -7.75 -10.83 1.05
CA GLY A 425 -7.73 -11.10 -0.40
C GLY A 425 -7.32 -9.91 -1.27
N TYR A 426 -7.03 -8.76 -0.67
CA TYR A 426 -6.70 -7.53 -1.38
C TYR A 426 -5.52 -6.79 -0.76
N HIS A 427 -4.41 -6.73 -1.49
CA HIS A 427 -3.18 -6.08 -1.06
C HIS A 427 -2.69 -5.07 -2.09
N VAL A 428 -3.30 -3.88 -2.09
CA VAL A 428 -2.84 -2.80 -2.97
C VAL A 428 -2.14 -1.71 -2.16
N GLU A 429 -0.90 -1.37 -2.53
CA GLU A 429 -0.15 -0.22 -2.00
C GLU A 429 -0.55 1.03 -2.79
N TYR A 430 -1.45 1.85 -2.26
CA TYR A 430 -1.88 3.08 -2.93
C TYR A 430 -1.89 4.27 -1.97
N GLY A 431 -0.98 4.24 -0.99
CA GLY A 431 -0.73 5.34 -0.07
C GLY A 431 0.37 6.27 -0.58
N PHE A 432 1.45 5.68 -1.10
CA PHE A 432 2.56 6.39 -1.74
C PHE A 432 2.59 6.16 -3.26
N SER A 433 1.83 5.17 -3.76
CA SER A 433 1.68 4.87 -5.20
C SER A 433 3.03 4.53 -5.85
N THR A 434 3.76 3.62 -5.22
CA THR A 434 5.17 3.36 -5.51
C THR A 434 5.32 2.35 -6.65
N MET A 435 5.75 2.81 -7.82
CA MET A 435 6.12 1.90 -8.91
C MET A 435 7.32 1.03 -8.50
N GLY A 436 7.32 -0.22 -8.97
CA GLY A 436 8.29 -1.26 -8.61
C GLY A 436 7.94 -2.02 -7.32
N TYR A 437 6.83 -1.72 -6.66
CA TYR A 437 6.41 -2.44 -5.45
C TYR A 437 5.86 -3.84 -5.76
N GLU A 438 5.18 -4.03 -6.88
CA GLU A 438 4.24 -5.14 -7.10
C GLU A 438 4.85 -6.54 -6.92
N ILE A 439 5.96 -6.81 -7.59
CA ILE A 439 6.62 -8.13 -7.57
C ILE A 439 7.25 -8.39 -6.20
N ALA A 440 8.01 -7.42 -5.67
CA ALA A 440 8.68 -7.56 -4.38
C ALA A 440 7.68 -7.62 -3.20
N GLY A 441 6.65 -6.77 -3.22
CA GLY A 441 5.54 -6.81 -2.28
C GLY A 441 4.77 -8.12 -2.37
N GLY A 442 4.56 -8.65 -3.58
CA GLY A 442 3.94 -9.97 -3.81
C GLY A 442 4.74 -11.12 -3.23
N LEU A 443 6.06 -11.10 -3.40
CA LEU A 443 6.99 -12.01 -2.72
C LEU A 443 6.80 -11.96 -1.20
N GLY A 444 6.80 -10.76 -0.62
CA GLY A 444 6.54 -10.55 0.81
C GLY A 444 5.18 -11.08 1.29
N VAL A 445 4.12 -10.86 0.51
CA VAL A 445 2.77 -11.38 0.80
C VAL A 445 2.75 -12.91 0.80
N LYS A 446 3.37 -13.55 -0.20
CA LYS A 446 3.44 -15.02 -0.27
C LYS A 446 4.25 -15.60 0.89
N MET A 447 5.32 -14.94 1.32
CA MET A 447 6.08 -15.34 2.51
C MET A 447 5.23 -15.26 3.79
N ALA A 448 4.35 -14.27 3.89
CA ALA A 448 3.46 -14.10 5.04
C ALA A 448 2.29 -15.09 5.05
N ALA A 449 1.85 -15.55 3.89
CA ALA A 449 0.72 -16.47 3.72
C ALA A 449 1.05 -17.55 2.66
N PRO A 450 1.91 -18.52 2.99
CA PRO A 450 2.40 -19.50 2.02
C PRO A 450 1.29 -20.41 1.47
N ASP A 451 0.19 -20.56 2.20
CA ASP A 451 -0.99 -21.36 1.85
C ASP A 451 -1.92 -20.70 0.81
N ARG A 452 -1.74 -19.40 0.53
CA ARG A 452 -2.61 -18.63 -0.39
C ARG A 452 -1.95 -18.46 -1.75
N GLU A 453 -2.71 -18.50 -2.84
CA GLU A 453 -2.16 -18.04 -4.13
C GLU A 453 -2.07 -16.51 -4.14
N VAL A 454 -1.01 -15.99 -4.76
CA VAL A 454 -0.74 -14.56 -4.85
C VAL A 454 -0.66 -14.17 -6.32
N PHE A 455 -1.59 -13.32 -6.74
CA PHE A 455 -1.69 -12.77 -8.08
C PHE A 455 -1.17 -11.33 -8.08
N VAL A 456 0.01 -11.12 -8.64
CA VAL A 456 0.61 -9.80 -8.83
C VAL A 456 0.16 -9.24 -10.17
N LEU A 457 -0.65 -8.19 -10.14
CA LEU A 457 -1.02 -7.43 -11.33
C LEU A 457 -0.10 -6.21 -11.46
N VAL A 458 0.63 -6.13 -12.56
CA VAL A 458 1.67 -5.12 -12.78
C VAL A 458 1.60 -4.59 -14.21
N GLY A 459 1.71 -3.26 -14.38
CA GLY A 459 1.85 -2.67 -15.72
C GLY A 459 3.28 -2.79 -16.25
N ASP A 460 3.45 -2.80 -17.57
CA ASP A 460 4.74 -2.77 -18.27
C ASP A 460 5.73 -1.74 -17.70
N GLY A 461 5.29 -0.51 -17.43
CA GLY A 461 6.15 0.52 -16.87
C GLY A 461 6.67 0.22 -15.47
N SER A 462 5.86 -0.40 -14.61
CA SER A 462 6.28 -0.80 -13.26
C SER A 462 7.17 -2.04 -13.30
N TYR A 463 6.87 -2.98 -14.19
CA TYR A 463 7.69 -4.17 -14.44
C TYR A 463 9.11 -3.77 -14.87
N LEU A 464 9.24 -2.85 -15.83
CA LEU A 464 10.52 -2.38 -16.32
C LEU A 464 11.33 -1.59 -15.26
N MET A 465 10.70 -1.09 -14.21
CA MET A 465 11.39 -0.43 -13.11
C MET A 465 12.03 -1.41 -12.13
N LEU A 466 11.34 -2.50 -11.75
CA LEU A 466 11.81 -3.37 -10.66
C LEU A 466 11.25 -4.81 -10.69
N ALA A 467 11.65 -5.61 -11.68
CA ALA A 467 11.25 -7.02 -11.80
C ALA A 467 12.24 -8.03 -11.19
N GLN A 468 13.40 -7.59 -10.70
CA GLN A 468 14.52 -8.46 -10.37
C GLN A 468 14.27 -9.40 -9.19
N GLU A 469 13.29 -9.12 -8.32
CA GLU A 469 12.90 -10.04 -7.24
C GLU A 469 12.20 -11.31 -7.75
N LEU A 470 11.92 -11.44 -9.05
CA LEU A 470 11.64 -12.75 -9.66
C LEU A 470 12.79 -13.73 -9.42
N VAL A 471 14.04 -13.26 -9.47
CA VAL A 471 15.23 -14.07 -9.21
C VAL A 471 15.26 -14.50 -7.74
N THR A 472 14.91 -13.60 -6.82
CA THR A 472 14.79 -13.91 -5.39
C THR A 472 13.71 -14.96 -5.14
N ALA A 473 12.53 -14.78 -5.75
CA ALA A 473 11.43 -15.75 -5.65
C ALA A 473 11.85 -17.14 -6.13
N ILE A 474 12.63 -17.24 -7.22
CA ILE A 474 13.20 -18.50 -7.70
C ILE A 474 14.21 -19.08 -6.71
N GLN A 475 15.16 -18.26 -6.24
CA GLN A 475 16.20 -18.67 -5.30
C GLN A 475 15.61 -19.26 -4.02
N GLU A 476 14.58 -18.61 -3.48
CA GLU A 476 13.93 -19.00 -2.23
C GLU A 476 12.82 -20.04 -2.42
N GLY A 477 12.54 -20.47 -3.66
CA GLY A 477 11.48 -21.45 -3.96
C GLY A 477 10.07 -20.92 -3.69
N ILE A 478 9.85 -19.61 -3.79
CA ILE A 478 8.58 -18.96 -3.48
C ILE A 478 7.81 -18.68 -4.76
N LYS A 479 6.67 -19.35 -4.92
CA LYS A 479 5.80 -19.20 -6.08
C LYS A 479 4.89 -17.97 -5.96
N ILE A 480 4.96 -17.09 -6.96
CA ILE A 480 3.97 -16.03 -7.22
C ILE A 480 3.48 -16.11 -8.68
N VAL A 481 2.24 -15.69 -8.93
CA VAL A 481 1.68 -15.57 -10.29
C VAL A 481 1.67 -14.10 -10.66
N VAL A 482 2.46 -13.71 -11.66
CA VAL A 482 2.56 -12.33 -12.14
C VAL A 482 1.79 -12.22 -13.45
N VAL A 483 0.87 -11.28 -13.53
CA VAL A 483 0.17 -10.90 -14.77
C VAL A 483 0.63 -9.50 -15.15
N VAL A 484 1.45 -9.43 -16.19
CA VAL A 484 1.95 -8.18 -16.75
C VAL A 484 0.93 -7.67 -17.77
N VAL A 485 0.38 -6.50 -17.49
CA VAL A 485 -0.58 -5.80 -18.35
C VAL A 485 0.19 -4.80 -19.20
N ASP A 486 0.49 -5.18 -20.44
CA ASP A 486 1.24 -4.36 -21.39
C ASP A 486 0.28 -3.46 -22.17
N ASN A 487 0.52 -2.15 -22.13
CA ASN A 487 -0.20 -1.15 -22.92
C ASN A 487 0.78 -0.20 -23.63
N HIS A 488 2.05 -0.62 -23.72
CA HIS A 488 3.17 0.09 -24.31
C HIS A 488 3.35 1.52 -23.77
N GLY A 489 3.33 1.68 -22.45
CA GLY A 489 3.75 2.90 -21.77
C GLY A 489 2.95 3.23 -20.51
N TYR A 490 2.96 4.50 -20.12
CA TYR A 490 2.26 4.97 -18.93
C TYR A 490 0.79 5.32 -19.23
N ALA A 491 -0.06 4.33 -19.55
CA ALA A 491 -1.46 4.58 -19.95
C ALA A 491 -2.26 5.44 -18.96
N SER A 492 -2.11 5.20 -17.66
CA SER A 492 -2.77 5.99 -16.62
C SER A 492 -2.39 7.48 -16.67
N ILE A 493 -1.10 7.77 -16.87
CA ILE A 493 -0.61 9.15 -17.04
C ILE A 493 -1.06 9.69 -18.40
N GLY A 494 -1.16 8.85 -19.43
CA GLY A 494 -1.72 9.20 -20.73
C GLY A 494 -3.16 9.70 -20.60
N SER A 495 -3.99 8.98 -19.84
CA SER A 495 -5.38 9.37 -19.56
C SER A 495 -5.45 10.70 -18.81
N LEU A 496 -4.64 10.89 -17.77
CA LEU A 496 -4.59 12.15 -17.03
C LEU A 496 -4.06 13.31 -17.90
N SER A 497 -3.05 13.06 -18.72
CA SER A 497 -2.50 14.03 -19.66
C SER A 497 -3.56 14.48 -20.66
N ARG A 498 -4.36 13.56 -21.20
CA ARG A 498 -5.51 13.89 -22.06
C ARG A 498 -6.56 14.72 -21.34
N SER A 499 -6.94 14.37 -20.11
CA SER A 499 -7.94 15.15 -19.35
C SER A 499 -7.47 16.56 -18.99
N LEU A 500 -6.15 16.79 -18.97
CA LEU A 500 -5.55 18.11 -18.75
C LEU A 500 -5.21 18.86 -20.05
N GLY A 501 -5.61 18.35 -21.22
CA GLY A 501 -5.36 18.97 -22.52
C GLY A 501 -3.94 18.81 -23.07
N SER A 502 -3.11 17.93 -22.48
CA SER A 502 -1.72 17.66 -22.88
C SER A 502 -1.54 16.43 -23.77
N GLN A 503 -2.64 15.83 -24.22
CA GLN A 503 -2.70 14.88 -25.34
C GLN A 503 -1.76 13.66 -25.23
N GLY A 504 -1.56 13.12 -24.03
CA GLY A 504 -0.79 11.91 -23.81
C GLY A 504 0.74 12.10 -23.90
N PHE A 505 1.23 13.35 -23.89
CA PHE A 505 2.64 13.67 -24.03
C PHE A 505 3.55 12.89 -23.08
N GLY A 506 4.61 12.27 -23.62
CA GLY A 506 5.63 11.56 -22.84
C GLY A 506 5.20 10.21 -22.27
N THR A 507 4.08 9.64 -22.72
CA THR A 507 3.50 8.44 -22.09
C THR A 507 3.61 7.16 -22.91
N HIS A 508 4.11 7.21 -24.15
CA HIS A 508 4.25 6.05 -25.05
C HIS A 508 5.66 5.46 -25.03
N TYR A 509 5.75 4.12 -25.12
CA TYR A 509 6.97 3.37 -25.38
C TYR A 509 7.10 3.06 -26.88
N ARG A 510 7.54 4.07 -27.64
CA ARG A 510 7.70 3.99 -29.10
C ARG A 510 9.00 4.66 -29.55
N TYR A 511 9.48 4.28 -30.73
CA TYR A 511 10.56 5.01 -31.38
C TYR A 511 10.12 6.45 -31.67
N ARG A 512 10.95 7.42 -31.25
CA ARG A 512 10.69 8.84 -31.52
C ARG A 512 11.09 9.17 -32.95
N LYS A 513 10.21 9.86 -33.68
CA LYS A 513 10.55 10.53 -34.95
C LYS A 513 11.13 11.91 -34.66
N ALA A 514 12.07 12.38 -35.47
CA ALA A 514 12.66 13.71 -35.31
C ALA A 514 11.55 14.79 -35.34
N GLY A 515 11.53 15.66 -34.33
CA GLY A 515 10.52 16.72 -34.19
C GLY A 515 9.15 16.29 -33.65
N SER A 516 8.89 14.98 -33.50
CA SER A 516 7.66 14.48 -32.86
C SER A 516 7.77 14.54 -31.33
N LEU A 517 6.67 14.92 -30.69
CA LEU A 517 6.51 14.90 -29.23
C LEU A 517 5.84 13.61 -28.74
N GLY A 518 5.43 12.73 -29.65
CA GLY A 518 4.76 11.46 -29.33
C GLY A 518 3.36 11.67 -28.74
N LEU A 519 2.60 12.62 -29.29
CA LEU A 519 1.22 12.92 -28.85
C LEU A 519 0.23 11.91 -29.41
N ASP A 520 -0.89 11.67 -28.71
CA ASP A 520 -1.94 10.75 -29.17
C ASP A 520 -2.51 11.15 -30.55
N ARG A 521 -2.66 12.45 -30.81
CA ARG A 521 -3.20 12.99 -32.08
C ARG A 521 -2.27 12.80 -33.28
N GLU A 522 -0.98 12.57 -33.03
CA GLU A 522 0.01 12.36 -34.10
C GLU A 522 -0.18 10.96 -34.72
N GLY A 523 -1.08 10.15 -34.16
CA GLY A 523 -1.29 8.74 -34.48
C GLY A 523 -0.27 7.85 -33.77
N PRO A 524 -0.33 6.52 -33.94
CA PRO A 524 0.74 5.61 -33.52
C PRO A 524 2.02 5.93 -34.31
N GLN A 525 2.77 6.96 -33.91
CA GLN A 525 4.00 7.35 -34.58
C GLN A 525 5.16 6.48 -34.11
N GLY A 526 5.84 5.87 -35.09
CA GLY A 526 6.98 5.01 -34.85
C GLY A 526 6.55 3.60 -34.47
N ASP A 527 7.43 2.65 -34.79
CA ASP A 527 7.26 1.26 -34.38
C ASP A 527 7.26 1.18 -32.85
N THR A 528 6.59 0.16 -32.31
CA THR A 528 6.72 -0.18 -30.89
C THR A 528 8.18 -0.51 -30.59
N LEU A 529 8.61 -0.25 -29.36
CA LEU A 529 9.91 -0.73 -28.94
C LEU A 529 9.91 -2.27 -28.96
N PRO A 530 11.01 -2.92 -29.38
CA PRO A 530 11.08 -4.38 -29.49
C PRO A 530 11.32 -5.02 -28.11
N ILE A 531 10.45 -4.71 -27.15
CA ILE A 531 10.52 -5.21 -25.76
C ILE A 531 9.68 -6.47 -25.68
N ASP A 532 10.32 -7.58 -25.33
CA ASP A 532 9.63 -8.84 -25.01
C ASP A 532 9.71 -9.10 -23.50
N LEU A 533 8.61 -8.77 -22.81
CA LEU A 533 8.52 -8.90 -21.36
C LEU A 533 8.44 -10.37 -20.91
N ALA A 534 7.86 -11.25 -21.72
CA ALA A 534 7.78 -12.68 -21.42
C ALA A 534 9.17 -13.32 -21.57
N ALA A 535 9.90 -13.01 -22.64
CA ALA A 535 11.28 -13.47 -22.82
C ALA A 535 12.21 -12.89 -21.75
N ASN A 536 11.99 -11.65 -21.31
CA ASN A 536 12.71 -11.08 -20.17
C ASN A 536 12.46 -11.86 -18.88
N ALA A 537 11.20 -12.16 -18.53
CA ALA A 537 10.88 -12.97 -17.36
C ALA A 537 11.47 -14.40 -17.45
N ALA A 538 11.40 -15.01 -18.64
CA ALA A 538 11.97 -16.33 -18.90
C ALA A 538 13.50 -16.35 -18.71
N SER A 539 14.20 -15.29 -19.15
CA SER A 539 15.67 -15.20 -19.00
C SER A 539 16.11 -15.05 -17.53
N LEU A 540 15.22 -14.56 -16.66
CA LEU A 540 15.41 -14.55 -15.20
C LEU A 540 15.13 -15.90 -14.53
N GLY A 541 14.58 -16.88 -15.27
CA GLY A 541 14.32 -18.24 -14.82
C GLY A 541 12.87 -18.54 -14.40
N ALA A 542 11.94 -17.60 -14.59
CA ALA A 542 10.51 -17.84 -14.35
C ALA A 542 9.89 -18.68 -15.48
N VAL A 543 8.78 -19.37 -15.19
CA VAL A 543 7.94 -19.87 -16.28
C VAL A 543 7.22 -18.66 -16.86
N ALA A 544 7.37 -18.39 -18.16
CA ALA A 544 6.76 -17.21 -18.78
C ALA A 544 6.09 -17.55 -20.11
N GLU A 545 4.91 -16.98 -20.34
CA GLU A 545 4.23 -17.08 -21.64
C GLU A 545 3.46 -15.79 -21.98
N PRO A 546 3.53 -15.34 -23.24
CA PRO A 546 2.67 -14.28 -23.73
C PRO A 546 1.31 -14.82 -24.16
N VAL A 547 0.25 -14.07 -23.88
CA VAL A 547 -1.13 -14.35 -24.33
C VAL A 547 -1.74 -13.10 -24.97
N ARG A 548 -2.67 -13.30 -25.89
CA ARG A 548 -3.30 -12.23 -26.69
C ARG A 548 -4.78 -12.01 -26.39
N THR A 549 -5.44 -13.01 -25.83
CA THR A 549 -6.89 -12.96 -25.59
C THR A 549 -7.24 -13.32 -24.14
N ILE A 550 -8.42 -12.91 -23.69
CA ILE A 550 -8.94 -13.29 -22.37
C ILE A 550 -9.11 -14.81 -22.23
N ALA A 551 -9.45 -15.52 -23.31
CA ALA A 551 -9.55 -16.97 -23.30
C ALA A 551 -8.18 -17.63 -23.06
N GLU A 552 -7.13 -17.16 -23.73
CA GLU A 552 -5.76 -17.62 -23.52
C GLU A 552 -5.25 -17.26 -22.11
N LEU A 553 -5.55 -16.06 -21.61
CA LEU A 553 -5.25 -15.65 -20.24
C LEU A 553 -5.87 -16.60 -19.21
N ARG A 554 -7.15 -16.96 -19.36
CA ARG A 554 -7.81 -17.92 -18.46
C ARG A 554 -7.15 -19.30 -18.50
N ALA A 555 -6.75 -19.77 -19.68
CA ALA A 555 -6.03 -21.03 -19.81
C ALA A 555 -4.63 -20.98 -19.15
N ALA A 556 -3.91 -19.86 -19.32
CA ALA A 556 -2.61 -19.62 -18.70
C ALA A 556 -2.71 -19.53 -17.17
N LEU A 557 -3.70 -18.81 -16.65
CA LEU A 557 -3.96 -18.73 -15.19
C LEU A 557 -4.21 -20.12 -14.58
N ALA A 558 -4.96 -20.99 -15.29
CA ALA A 558 -5.16 -22.37 -14.84
C ALA A 558 -3.85 -23.17 -14.78
N ARG A 559 -2.92 -22.97 -15.73
CA ARG A 559 -1.57 -23.56 -15.68
C ARG A 559 -0.75 -22.96 -14.55
N ALA A 560 -0.75 -21.64 -14.40
CA ALA A 560 -0.03 -20.93 -13.35
C ALA A 560 -0.40 -21.42 -11.95
N ARG A 561 -1.70 -21.70 -11.69
CA ARG A 561 -2.14 -22.29 -10.41
C ARG A 561 -1.51 -23.64 -10.12
N ARG A 562 -1.24 -24.47 -11.12
CA ARG A 562 -0.61 -25.80 -10.97
C ARG A 562 0.92 -25.75 -10.98
N ALA A 563 1.52 -24.62 -11.34
CA ALA A 563 2.96 -24.47 -11.35
C ALA A 563 3.55 -24.47 -9.93
N GLU A 564 4.80 -24.88 -9.81
CA GLU A 564 5.55 -24.92 -8.54
C GLU A 564 6.57 -23.79 -8.40
N ARG A 565 6.78 -23.01 -9.47
CA ARG A 565 7.77 -21.93 -9.56
C ARG A 565 7.08 -20.63 -9.99
N PRO A 566 7.71 -19.44 -9.81
CA PRO A 566 7.17 -18.18 -10.30
C PRO A 566 6.70 -18.27 -11.75
N TYR A 567 5.51 -17.74 -12.00
CA TYR A 567 4.82 -17.83 -13.29
C TYR A 567 4.45 -16.44 -13.77
N VAL A 568 4.89 -16.05 -14.96
CA VAL A 568 4.65 -14.73 -15.54
C VAL A 568 3.82 -14.86 -16.82
N ILE A 569 2.66 -14.22 -16.83
CA ILE A 569 1.78 -14.14 -18.00
C ILE A 569 1.81 -12.70 -18.48
N THR A 570 2.16 -12.46 -19.75
CA THR A 570 2.10 -11.12 -20.32
C THR A 570 0.91 -11.01 -21.26
N ILE A 571 0.11 -9.96 -21.11
CA ILE A 571 -1.05 -9.71 -21.97
C ILE A 571 -1.06 -8.25 -22.42
N GLU A 572 -1.18 -8.04 -23.72
CA GLU A 572 -1.41 -6.71 -24.30
C GLU A 572 -2.85 -6.29 -24.08
N THR A 573 -3.06 -5.01 -23.75
CA THR A 573 -4.38 -4.41 -23.52
C THR A 573 -4.51 -3.12 -24.31
N ASP A 574 -5.75 -2.75 -24.63
CA ASP A 574 -6.02 -1.46 -25.23
C ASP A 574 -5.72 -0.33 -24.24
N ARG A 575 -4.78 0.53 -24.63
CA ARG A 575 -4.35 1.73 -23.89
C ARG A 575 -5.48 2.74 -23.65
N TYR A 576 -6.46 2.79 -24.53
CA TYR A 576 -7.50 3.82 -24.56
C TYR A 576 -8.82 3.37 -23.94
N GLU A 577 -9.05 2.06 -23.82
CA GLU A 577 -10.22 1.52 -23.15
C GLU A 577 -9.99 1.50 -21.64
N SER A 578 -10.69 2.36 -20.91
CA SER A 578 -10.49 2.59 -19.47
C SER A 578 -11.75 2.34 -18.67
N VAL A 579 -11.59 1.98 -17.40
CA VAL A 579 -12.74 1.89 -16.49
C VAL A 579 -13.26 3.29 -16.19
N PRO A 580 -14.57 3.56 -16.39
CA PRO A 580 -15.12 4.89 -16.17
C PRO A 580 -14.89 5.43 -14.75
N ALA A 581 -14.97 6.75 -14.60
CA ALA A 581 -15.12 7.41 -13.32
C ALA A 581 -16.61 7.42 -12.92
N TYR A 582 -16.90 7.35 -11.61
CA TYR A 582 -18.27 7.28 -11.12
C TYR A 582 -18.53 8.33 -10.04
N GLU A 583 -19.21 9.43 -10.40
CA GLU A 583 -19.81 10.38 -9.43
C GLU A 583 -18.79 11.03 -8.47
N SER A 584 -17.54 11.21 -8.91
CA SER A 584 -16.44 11.81 -8.12
C SER A 584 -15.65 12.84 -8.91
N TRP A 585 -14.87 13.66 -8.20
CA TRP A 585 -13.92 14.60 -8.80
C TRP A 585 -12.56 14.48 -8.11
N TRP A 586 -11.48 14.71 -8.88
CA TRP A 586 -10.11 14.71 -8.39
C TRP A 586 -9.46 16.04 -8.77
N GLU A 587 -8.89 16.71 -7.78
CA GLU A 587 -8.19 17.97 -7.97
C GLU A 587 -6.81 17.74 -8.58
N VAL A 588 -6.71 17.95 -9.90
CA VAL A 588 -5.44 18.04 -10.61
C VAL A 588 -5.45 19.35 -11.39
N ALA A 589 -4.62 20.30 -10.95
CA ALA A 589 -4.64 21.66 -11.49
C ALA A 589 -4.01 21.73 -12.89
N PRO A 590 -4.77 22.11 -13.93
CA PRO A 590 -4.20 22.49 -15.23
C PRO A 590 -3.48 23.84 -15.11
N ALA A 591 -2.54 24.09 -16.02
CA ALA A 591 -1.82 25.36 -16.08
C ALA A 591 -2.80 26.55 -16.15
N GLU A 592 -2.57 27.55 -15.31
CA GLU A 592 -3.44 28.73 -15.21
C GLU A 592 -3.40 29.59 -16.49
N VAL A 593 -2.24 29.66 -17.15
CA VAL A 593 -2.06 30.33 -18.44
C VAL A 593 -1.50 29.31 -19.43
N SER A 594 -2.16 29.17 -20.59
CA SER A 594 -1.70 28.26 -21.65
C SER A 594 -2.10 28.77 -23.03
N GLY A 595 -1.19 28.60 -24.00
CA GLY A 595 -1.46 28.80 -25.42
C GLY A 595 -2.35 27.70 -26.03
N LEU A 596 -2.46 26.55 -25.38
CA LEU A 596 -3.26 25.40 -25.84
C LEU A 596 -4.73 25.56 -25.43
N ALA A 597 -5.65 25.41 -26.37
CA ALA A 597 -7.08 25.60 -26.13
C ALA A 597 -7.65 24.53 -25.19
N GLU A 598 -7.19 23.29 -25.33
CA GLU A 598 -7.60 22.14 -24.55
C GLU A 598 -7.20 22.28 -23.08
N VAL A 599 -6.03 22.88 -22.80
CA VAL A 599 -5.59 23.18 -21.43
C VAL A 599 -6.46 24.27 -20.81
N ARG A 600 -6.84 25.31 -21.58
CA ARG A 600 -7.76 26.36 -21.10
C ARG A 600 -9.14 25.79 -20.80
N ALA A 601 -9.67 24.91 -21.65
CA ALA A 601 -10.93 24.22 -21.41
C ALA A 601 -10.88 23.35 -20.14
N ALA A 602 -9.80 22.56 -19.96
CA ALA A 602 -9.59 21.79 -18.74
C ALA A 602 -9.50 22.70 -17.50
N ARG A 603 -8.90 23.89 -17.63
CA ARG A 603 -8.85 24.88 -16.54
C ARG A 603 -10.24 25.38 -16.16
N ASP A 604 -11.11 25.65 -17.12
CA ASP A 604 -12.49 26.07 -16.87
C ASP A 604 -13.26 24.99 -16.09
N GLU A 605 -13.12 23.71 -16.48
CA GLU A 605 -13.72 22.58 -15.76
C GLU A 605 -13.17 22.43 -14.34
N TYR A 606 -11.85 22.60 -14.17
CA TYR A 606 -11.19 22.61 -12.86
C TYR A 606 -11.78 23.70 -11.94
N GLU A 607 -11.99 24.92 -12.45
CA GLU A 607 -12.59 26.01 -11.66
C GLU A 607 -14.03 25.74 -11.23
N VAL A 608 -14.79 25.00 -12.05
CA VAL A 608 -16.13 24.54 -11.68
C VAL A 608 -16.07 23.44 -10.61
N GLY A 609 -15.16 22.47 -10.76
CA GLY A 609 -14.97 21.38 -9.80
C GLY A 609 -14.57 21.88 -8.42
N ARG A 610 -13.60 22.81 -8.37
CA ARG A 610 -13.09 23.42 -7.14
C ARG A 610 -14.17 24.07 -6.28
N LYS A 611 -15.21 24.65 -6.89
CA LYS A 611 -16.35 25.25 -6.18
C LYS A 611 -17.19 24.24 -5.39
N ARG A 612 -17.10 22.94 -5.71
CA ARG A 612 -17.81 21.85 -5.00
C ARG A 612 -17.04 21.35 -3.78
N ALA A 613 -15.77 21.71 -3.64
CA ALA A 613 -14.96 21.28 -2.51
C ALA A 613 -15.46 21.95 -1.22
N ARG A 614 -15.67 21.15 -0.17
CA ARG A 614 -16.21 21.62 1.12
C ARG A 614 -15.24 21.33 2.26
N ARG A 615 -15.00 22.35 3.08
CA ARG A 615 -14.39 22.17 4.40
C ARG A 615 -15.51 21.92 5.41
N HIS A 616 -15.45 20.79 6.09
CA HIS A 616 -16.39 20.43 7.15
C HIS A 616 -15.84 20.97 8.47
N LEU A 617 -16.43 22.08 8.94
CA LEU A 617 -15.92 22.85 10.09
C LEU A 617 -16.93 23.00 11.22
N ARG A 618 -18.15 22.44 11.10
CA ARG A 618 -19.15 22.56 12.16
C ARG A 618 -18.69 21.73 13.36
N PRO A 619 -18.61 22.30 14.57
CA PRO A 619 -18.04 21.62 15.72
C PRO A 619 -18.88 20.41 16.15
N PRO A 620 -18.25 19.43 16.81
CA PRO A 620 -18.96 18.42 17.56
C PRO A 620 -19.54 19.09 18.82
N GLU A 621 -20.81 19.49 18.75
CA GLU A 621 -21.63 19.85 19.93
C GLU A 621 -21.59 18.77 21.02
#